data_AF-A0A1C4SEE3-F1
#
_entry.id   AF-A0A1C4SEE3-F1
#
_cell.length_a   1.000
_cell.length_b   1.000
_cell.length_c   1.000
_cell.angle_alpha   90.00
_cell.angle_beta   90.00
_cell.angle_gamma   90.00
#
_symmetry.space_group_name_H-M   'P 1'
#
loop_
_entity.id
_entity.type
_entity.pdbx_description
1 polymer ?
#
loop_
_entity_poly.entity_id
_entity_poly.type
_entity_poly.pdbx_seq_one_letter_code
_entity_poly.pdbx_strand_id
1 'polypeptide(L)'
;MTGPRTQGLDFSVVDIVAEPYSAAPQLTARVRIEDRSGERIHAIVLRCQVRIAPQRRSYDQAEQEGLRGLFGGRERWSDTLRPFLWMQCNTTVQGFTGATEADLALPCTYDFDVVGSRYLHALGDGTVPIELLFSGTVFTKGPAEGGSGFAVRQVPWDCEARHDLPVAVWRQMMGFHFPESGWIRLEHDVLSSFAEFRERHGLISWDDTVRTLLAGAAGADTDDLDEVVR
;
A
#
# COMPACT_ATOMS: atom_id res chain seq x y z
N MET A 1 22.73 8.36 -33.39
CA MET A 1 21.55 7.55 -33.75
C MET A 1 20.43 7.93 -32.80
N THR A 2 19.60 8.87 -33.21
CA THR A 2 18.52 9.44 -32.40
C THR A 2 17.35 8.47 -32.44
N GLY A 3 17.06 7.80 -31.33
CA GLY A 3 15.86 6.95 -31.22
C GLY A 3 14.60 7.74 -31.58
N PRO A 4 13.54 7.10 -32.10
CA PRO A 4 12.31 7.79 -32.44
C PRO A 4 11.78 8.53 -31.20
N ARG A 5 11.51 9.82 -31.36
CA ARG A 5 10.98 10.69 -30.29
C ARG A 5 9.67 10.08 -29.79
N THR A 6 9.56 9.77 -28.51
CA THR A 6 8.34 9.24 -27.89
C THR A 6 7.22 10.28 -28.02
N GLN A 7 6.40 10.16 -29.06
CA GLN A 7 5.06 10.74 -29.10
C GLN A 7 4.23 9.91 -28.12
N GLY A 8 4.26 10.29 -26.84
CA GLY A 8 3.90 9.42 -25.73
C GLY A 8 2.95 10.07 -24.74
N LEU A 9 2.26 9.19 -24.00
CA LEU A 9 1.51 9.54 -22.81
C LEU A 9 2.50 9.78 -21.66
N ASP A 10 2.30 10.86 -20.92
CA ASP A 10 3.01 11.16 -19.69
C ASP A 10 2.06 10.99 -18.50
N PHE A 11 2.58 10.46 -17.40
CA PHE A 11 1.81 10.18 -16.19
C PHE A 11 2.47 10.84 -15.00
N SER A 12 1.68 11.52 -14.17
CA SER A 12 2.12 12.06 -12.89
C SER A 12 1.05 11.86 -11.83
N VAL A 13 1.47 11.69 -10.57
CA VAL A 13 0.54 11.61 -9.44
C VAL A 13 0.32 13.01 -8.88
N VAL A 14 -0.93 13.47 -8.90
CA VAL A 14 -1.34 14.78 -8.37
C VAL A 14 -1.35 14.73 -6.85
N ASP A 15 -2.08 13.78 -6.29
CA ASP A 15 -2.18 13.52 -4.86
C ASP A 15 -2.54 12.07 -4.60
N ILE A 16 -2.35 11.65 -3.34
CA ILE A 16 -2.91 10.42 -2.80
C ILE A 16 -3.57 10.76 -1.48
N VAL A 17 -4.85 10.43 -1.37
CA VAL A 17 -5.69 10.77 -0.21
C VAL A 17 -6.34 9.53 0.37
N ALA A 18 -6.72 9.59 1.64
CA ALA A 18 -7.61 8.59 2.23
C ALA A 18 -9.01 8.77 1.64
N GLU A 19 -9.60 7.71 1.11
CA GLU A 19 -10.92 7.75 0.49
C GLU A 19 -11.98 8.08 1.55
N PRO A 20 -12.72 9.19 1.42
CA PRO A 20 -13.79 9.52 2.35
C PRO A 20 -14.95 8.54 2.25
N TYR A 21 -15.59 8.23 3.38
CA TYR A 21 -16.81 7.42 3.43
C TYR A 21 -16.70 6.02 2.82
N SER A 22 -15.49 5.46 2.71
CA SER A 22 -15.31 4.08 2.28
C SER A 22 -15.77 3.10 3.36
N ALA A 23 -16.28 1.94 2.94
CA ALA A 23 -16.68 0.87 3.87
C ALA A 23 -15.46 0.07 4.39
N ALA A 24 -14.32 0.18 3.71
CA ALA A 24 -13.06 -0.47 4.05
C ALA A 24 -11.89 0.49 3.77
N PRO A 25 -10.71 0.27 4.39
CA PRO A 25 -9.54 1.12 4.17
C PRO A 25 -9.18 1.19 2.68
N GLN A 26 -9.16 2.40 2.14
CA GLN A 26 -8.78 2.66 0.77
C GLN A 26 -8.08 4.01 0.67
N LEU A 27 -6.98 4.04 -0.08
CA LEU A 27 -6.41 5.28 -0.60
C LEU A 27 -6.88 5.48 -2.04
N THR A 28 -6.90 6.73 -2.49
CA THR A 28 -7.18 7.07 -3.88
C THR A 28 -6.06 7.94 -4.41
N ALA A 29 -5.41 7.47 -5.48
CA ALA A 29 -4.38 8.22 -6.18
C ALA A 29 -5.00 8.94 -7.38
N ARG A 30 -4.92 10.27 -7.40
CA ARG A 30 -5.31 11.05 -8.58
C ARG A 30 -4.14 11.13 -9.53
N VAL A 31 -4.29 10.52 -10.70
CA VAL A 31 -3.24 10.47 -11.72
C VAL A 31 -3.59 11.41 -12.86
N ARG A 32 -2.68 12.33 -13.15
CA ARG A 32 -2.72 13.19 -14.32
C ARG A 32 -2.08 12.47 -15.50
N ILE A 33 -2.79 12.51 -16.62
CA ILE A 33 -2.42 11.84 -17.87
C ILE A 33 -2.36 12.91 -18.95
N GLU A 34 -1.22 13.06 -19.60
CA GLU A 34 -1.01 14.04 -20.66
C GLU A 34 -0.65 13.35 -21.96
N ASP A 35 -1.36 13.68 -23.04
CA ASP A 35 -1.04 13.26 -24.39
C ASP A 35 -0.47 14.43 -25.20
N ARG A 36 0.74 14.24 -25.73
CA ARG A 36 1.44 15.23 -26.56
C ARG A 36 1.22 15.03 -28.06
N SER A 37 0.48 13.99 -28.46
CA SER A 37 0.23 13.71 -29.88
C SER A 37 -0.79 14.67 -30.51
N GLY A 38 -1.70 15.21 -29.70
CA GLY A 38 -2.79 16.08 -30.16
C GLY A 38 -3.99 15.30 -30.74
N GLU A 39 -3.90 13.98 -30.81
CA GLU A 39 -5.02 13.11 -31.17
C GLU A 39 -6.07 13.09 -30.04
N ARG A 40 -7.34 12.90 -30.40
CA ARG A 40 -8.37 12.63 -29.39
C ARG A 40 -8.29 11.17 -28.95
N ILE A 41 -8.02 10.98 -27.67
CA ILE A 41 -8.15 9.67 -27.01
C ILE A 41 -9.63 9.46 -26.69
N HIS A 42 -10.15 8.28 -27.04
CA HIS A 42 -11.53 7.90 -26.75
C HIS A 42 -11.69 7.23 -25.40
N ALA A 43 -10.73 6.39 -25.03
CA ALA A 43 -10.66 5.76 -23.71
C ALA A 43 -9.25 5.19 -23.47
N ILE A 44 -8.90 5.00 -22.20
CA ILE A 44 -7.73 4.18 -21.81
C ILE A 44 -8.20 3.14 -20.79
N VAL A 45 -7.96 1.86 -21.07
CA VAL A 45 -8.00 0.83 -20.04
C VAL A 45 -6.63 0.79 -19.40
N LEU A 46 -6.51 1.38 -18.22
CA LEU A 46 -5.25 1.60 -17.52
C LEU A 46 -5.10 0.58 -16.39
N ARG A 47 -3.94 -0.07 -16.36
CA ARG A 47 -3.45 -0.87 -15.25
C ARG A 47 -2.25 -0.18 -14.64
N CYS A 48 -2.14 -0.25 -13.33
CA CYS A 48 -1.04 0.33 -12.60
C CYS A 48 -0.51 -0.69 -11.59
N GLN A 49 0.79 -0.92 -11.62
CA GLN A 49 1.49 -1.65 -10.58
C GLN A 49 2.08 -0.64 -9.60
N VAL A 50 1.67 -0.69 -8.33
CA VAL A 50 2.21 0.18 -7.28
C VAL A 50 3.28 -0.58 -6.50
N ARG A 51 4.48 -0.03 -6.43
CA ARG A 51 5.59 -0.56 -5.64
C ARG A 51 5.95 0.41 -4.54
N ILE A 52 6.33 -0.11 -3.38
CA ILE A 52 6.99 0.66 -2.32
C ILE A 52 8.49 0.49 -2.51
N ALA A 53 9.25 1.59 -2.46
CA ALA A 53 10.69 1.62 -2.65
C ALA A 53 11.40 1.98 -1.34
N PRO A 54 11.38 1.10 -0.32
CA PRO A 54 11.75 1.44 1.05
C PRO A 54 13.20 1.93 1.19
N GLN A 55 14.09 1.54 0.28
CA GLN A 55 15.49 1.97 0.29
C GLN A 55 15.71 3.45 -0.10
N ARG A 56 14.67 4.13 -0.60
CA ARG A 56 14.74 5.54 -1.01
C ARG A 56 14.45 6.52 0.13
N ARG A 57 14.25 6.03 1.36
CA ARG A 57 14.06 6.85 2.56
C ARG A 57 14.97 6.45 3.69
N SER A 58 15.21 7.40 4.59
CA SER A 58 15.84 7.16 5.88
C SER A 58 14.83 6.61 6.89
N TYR A 59 15.35 5.98 7.94
CA TYR A 59 14.57 5.42 9.05
C TYR A 59 15.23 5.81 10.36
N ASP A 60 14.42 6.24 11.33
CA ASP A 60 14.90 6.50 12.69
C ASP A 60 15.14 5.18 13.46
N GLN A 61 15.53 5.26 14.73
CA GLN A 61 15.81 4.07 15.54
C GLN A 61 14.54 3.26 15.86
N ALA A 62 13.41 3.91 16.10
CA ALA A 62 12.15 3.24 16.43
C ALA A 62 11.60 2.51 15.20
N GLU A 63 11.65 3.14 14.03
CA GLU A 63 11.27 2.55 12.76
C GLU A 63 12.18 1.38 12.40
N GLN A 64 13.49 1.49 12.65
CA GLN A 64 14.43 0.39 12.44
C GLN A 64 14.07 -0.85 13.26
N GLU A 65 13.70 -0.66 14.53
CA GLU A 65 13.29 -1.77 15.40
C GLU A 65 11.96 -2.38 14.92
N GLY A 66 10.97 -1.55 14.59
CA GLY A 66 9.68 -2.02 14.06
C GLY A 66 9.81 -2.79 12.74
N LEU A 67 10.81 -2.46 11.91
CA LEU A 67 11.08 -3.10 10.63
C LEU A 67 11.99 -4.33 10.72
N ARG A 68 12.56 -4.63 11.90
CA ARG A 68 13.47 -5.76 12.09
C ARG A 68 12.85 -7.09 11.67
N GLY A 69 11.56 -7.27 11.92
CA GLY A 69 10.84 -8.49 11.54
C GLY A 69 10.54 -8.63 10.03
N LEU A 70 10.72 -7.56 9.25
CA LEU A 70 10.56 -7.57 7.78
C LEU A 70 11.91 -7.65 7.06
N PHE A 71 12.88 -6.84 7.48
CA PHE A 71 14.15 -6.69 6.76
C PHE A 71 15.37 -7.23 7.52
N GLY A 72 15.21 -7.71 8.75
CA GLY A 72 16.31 -8.07 9.64
C GLY A 72 17.01 -6.84 10.22
N GLY A 73 18.16 -7.08 10.86
CA GLY A 73 19.02 -6.01 11.37
C GLY A 73 19.59 -5.13 10.25
N ARG A 74 20.03 -3.93 10.62
CA ARG A 74 20.51 -2.89 9.69
C ARG A 74 21.68 -3.38 8.82
N GLU A 75 22.50 -4.28 9.33
CA GLU A 75 23.60 -4.93 8.62
C GLU A 75 23.16 -5.72 7.38
N ARG A 76 21.89 -6.13 7.31
CA ARG A 76 21.32 -6.90 6.20
C ARG A 76 20.61 -6.06 5.15
N TRP A 77 20.41 -4.77 5.42
CA TRP A 77 19.53 -3.92 4.60
C TRP A 77 20.01 -3.72 3.16
N SER A 78 21.31 -3.82 2.90
CA SER A 78 21.84 -3.81 1.53
C SER A 78 21.21 -4.89 0.64
N ASP A 79 20.79 -6.01 1.24
CA ASP A 79 20.25 -7.16 0.53
C ASP A 79 18.73 -7.27 0.67
N THR A 80 18.18 -6.93 1.84
CA THR A 80 16.76 -7.14 2.17
C THR A 80 15.86 -5.95 1.85
N LEU A 81 16.39 -4.71 1.90
CA LEU A 81 15.61 -3.49 1.68
C LEU A 81 15.47 -3.21 0.18
N ARG A 82 14.58 -3.94 -0.49
CA ARG A 82 14.35 -3.86 -1.94
C ARG A 82 12.94 -3.37 -2.26
N PRO A 83 12.70 -2.74 -3.43
CA PRO A 83 11.36 -2.39 -3.84
C PRO A 83 10.49 -3.62 -4.04
N PHE A 84 9.33 -3.64 -3.39
CA PHE A 84 8.38 -4.74 -3.48
C PHE A 84 7.05 -4.28 -4.07
N LEU A 85 6.35 -5.21 -4.71
CA LEU A 85 4.99 -4.99 -5.20
C LEU A 85 4.06 -4.80 -4.00
N TRP A 86 3.39 -3.65 -3.94
CA TRP A 86 2.36 -3.42 -2.93
C TRP A 86 1.00 -3.91 -3.44
N MET A 87 0.59 -3.44 -4.62
CA MET A 87 -0.70 -3.83 -5.22
C MET A 87 -0.74 -3.61 -6.72
N GLN A 88 -1.74 -4.20 -7.36
CA GLN A 88 -2.13 -3.93 -8.74
C GLN A 88 -3.50 -3.26 -8.77
N CYS A 89 -3.58 -2.14 -9.48
CA CYS A 89 -4.77 -1.32 -9.59
C CYS A 89 -5.18 -1.19 -11.07
N ASN A 90 -6.44 -0.89 -11.32
CA ASN A 90 -6.94 -0.65 -12.66
C ASN A 90 -8.02 0.43 -12.64
N THR A 91 -8.12 1.17 -13.73
CA THR A 91 -9.17 2.18 -13.95
C THR A 91 -9.43 2.35 -15.44
N THR A 92 -10.60 2.88 -15.79
CA THR A 92 -10.93 3.26 -17.16
C THR A 92 -10.96 4.77 -17.27
N VAL A 93 -10.02 5.33 -18.04
CA VAL A 93 -9.93 6.76 -18.31
C VAL A 93 -10.89 7.11 -19.45
N GLN A 94 -11.74 8.10 -19.23
CA GLN A 94 -12.67 8.59 -20.24
C GLN A 94 -11.93 9.39 -21.34
N GLY A 95 -12.57 9.56 -22.49
CA GLY A 95 -11.94 10.23 -23.63
C GLY A 95 -11.60 11.70 -23.38
N PHE A 96 -10.40 12.10 -23.80
CA PHE A 96 -9.84 13.44 -23.60
C PHE A 96 -8.94 13.86 -24.76
N THR A 97 -8.54 15.12 -24.76
CA THR A 97 -7.54 15.69 -25.67
C THR A 97 -6.58 16.54 -24.85
N GLY A 98 -5.28 16.37 -25.04
CA GLY A 98 -4.25 17.11 -24.31
C GLY A 98 -3.98 16.55 -22.91
N ALA A 99 -4.90 16.71 -21.96
CA ALA A 99 -4.72 16.19 -20.60
C ALA A 99 -6.04 15.82 -19.92
N THR A 100 -5.96 14.90 -18.96
CA THR A 100 -7.06 14.54 -18.04
C THR A 100 -6.50 14.08 -16.71
N GLU A 101 -7.36 13.99 -15.70
CA GLU A 101 -7.09 13.30 -14.45
C GLU A 101 -8.02 12.09 -14.32
N ALA A 102 -7.53 11.04 -13.66
CA ALA A 102 -8.29 9.84 -13.37
C ALA A 102 -7.90 9.30 -11.99
N ASP A 103 -8.90 8.80 -11.27
CA ASP A 103 -8.70 8.23 -9.95
C ASP A 103 -8.36 6.74 -10.05
N LEU A 104 -7.33 6.33 -9.30
CA LEU A 104 -6.98 4.94 -9.05
C LEU A 104 -7.25 4.58 -7.60
N ALA A 105 -8.18 3.66 -7.39
CA ALA A 105 -8.41 3.06 -6.10
C ALA A 105 -7.22 2.18 -5.69
N LEU A 106 -6.75 2.37 -4.46
CA LEU A 106 -5.68 1.63 -3.81
C LEU A 106 -6.25 0.94 -2.54
N PRO A 107 -6.91 -0.22 -2.68
CA PRO A 107 -7.47 -0.92 -1.54
C PRO A 107 -6.39 -1.31 -0.52
N CYS A 108 -6.63 -1.03 0.75
CA CYS A 108 -5.68 -1.25 1.84
C CYS A 108 -6.26 -2.22 2.88
N THR A 109 -5.39 -2.75 3.72
CA THR A 109 -5.76 -3.64 4.83
C THR A 109 -4.93 -3.31 6.06
N TYR A 110 -5.47 -3.58 7.25
CA TYR A 110 -4.74 -3.47 8.52
C TYR A 110 -3.81 -4.68 8.77
N ASP A 111 -4.09 -5.82 8.12
CA ASP A 111 -3.47 -7.11 8.41
C ASP A 111 -1.92 -7.06 8.51
N PHE A 112 -1.39 -7.36 9.69
CA PHE A 112 0.06 -7.36 9.98
C PHE A 112 0.84 -8.50 9.30
N ASP A 113 0.17 -9.51 8.75
CA ASP A 113 0.83 -10.54 7.93
C ASP A 113 1.04 -10.06 6.49
N VAL A 114 0.37 -8.99 6.08
CA VAL A 114 0.61 -8.34 4.79
C VAL A 114 1.81 -7.41 4.92
N VAL A 115 2.90 -7.76 4.22
CA VAL A 115 4.19 -7.03 4.23
C VAL A 115 4.01 -5.53 4.04
N GLY A 116 3.17 -5.09 3.09
CA GLY A 116 2.89 -3.69 2.85
C GLY A 116 2.26 -2.98 4.05
N SER A 117 1.25 -3.59 4.67
CA SER A 117 0.60 -3.05 5.87
C SER A 117 1.56 -2.99 7.05
N ARG A 118 2.27 -4.10 7.33
CA ARG A 118 3.26 -4.16 8.41
C ARG A 118 4.36 -3.13 8.25
N TYR A 119 4.85 -2.94 7.02
CA TYR A 119 5.82 -1.91 6.70
C TYR A 119 5.28 -0.51 7.03
N LEU A 120 4.07 -0.20 6.57
CA LEU A 120 3.45 1.12 6.77
C LEU A 120 3.10 1.40 8.23
N HIS A 121 2.69 0.39 9.00
CA HIS A 121 2.44 0.50 10.43
C HIS A 121 3.70 0.75 11.27
N ALA A 122 4.86 0.29 10.82
CA ALA A 122 6.13 0.52 11.51
C ALA A 122 6.64 1.97 11.39
N LEU A 123 5.99 2.82 10.57
CA LEU A 123 6.46 4.16 10.25
C LEU A 123 5.87 5.20 11.21
N GLY A 124 6.74 6.12 11.65
CA GLY A 124 6.37 7.23 12.51
C GLY A 124 5.85 8.41 11.71
N ASP A 125 6.73 9.00 10.90
CA ASP A 125 6.50 10.24 10.17
C ASP A 125 7.12 10.22 8.75
N GLY A 126 7.15 11.39 8.11
CA GLY A 126 7.73 11.55 6.78
C GLY A 126 6.87 10.98 5.67
N THR A 127 7.54 10.44 4.65
CA THR A 127 6.91 9.97 3.42
C THR A 127 7.37 8.56 3.04
N VAL A 128 6.51 7.88 2.29
CA VAL A 128 6.75 6.56 1.73
C VAL A 128 6.99 6.72 0.23
N PRO A 129 8.21 6.50 -0.25
CA PRO A 129 8.50 6.56 -1.68
C PRO A 129 7.79 5.41 -2.39
N ILE A 130 6.86 5.76 -3.29
CA ILE A 130 6.16 4.79 -4.13
C ILE A 130 6.42 5.04 -5.61
N GLU A 131 6.31 3.96 -6.38
CA GLU A 131 6.52 3.92 -7.82
C GLU A 131 5.28 3.31 -8.47
N LEU A 132 4.69 4.03 -9.41
CA LEU A 132 3.51 3.63 -10.16
C LEU A 132 3.96 3.30 -11.59
N LEU A 133 3.86 2.03 -11.96
CA LEU A 133 4.24 1.56 -13.29
C LEU A 133 2.98 1.32 -14.09
N PHE A 134 2.80 2.08 -15.17
CA PHE A 134 1.58 2.09 -15.95
C PHE A 134 1.69 1.14 -17.15
N SER A 135 0.60 0.44 -17.42
CA SER A 135 0.44 -0.36 -18.63
C SER A 135 -1.03 -0.34 -19.03
N GLY A 136 -1.36 -0.65 -20.28
CA GLY A 136 -2.74 -0.59 -20.69
C GLY A 136 -2.93 -0.41 -22.18
N THR A 137 -4.19 -0.17 -22.55
CA THR A 137 -4.61 -0.04 -23.93
C THR A 137 -5.28 1.31 -24.15
N VAL A 138 -4.80 2.05 -25.14
CA VAL A 138 -5.30 3.35 -25.58
C VAL A 138 -6.16 3.13 -26.81
N PHE A 139 -7.37 3.67 -26.78
CA PHE A 139 -8.32 3.64 -27.88
C PHE A 139 -8.39 5.03 -28.50
N THR A 140 -8.07 5.14 -29.79
CA THR A 140 -8.13 6.39 -30.54
C THR A 140 -8.93 6.23 -31.82
N LYS A 141 -9.04 7.28 -32.63
CA LYS A 141 -9.83 7.23 -33.86
C LYS A 141 -9.03 6.49 -34.94
N GLY A 142 -9.67 5.52 -35.59
CA GLY A 142 -9.08 4.82 -36.73
C GLY A 142 -8.91 5.72 -37.96
N PRO A 143 -8.03 5.35 -38.91
CA PRO A 143 -7.88 6.06 -40.18
C PRO A 143 -9.22 6.19 -40.91
N ALA A 144 -9.41 7.30 -41.62
CA ALA A 144 -10.68 7.61 -42.29
C ALA A 144 -11.00 6.71 -43.50
N GLU A 145 -10.03 5.94 -44.01
CA GLU A 145 -10.22 5.03 -45.13
C GLU A 145 -10.86 3.71 -44.64
N GLY A 146 -12.20 3.62 -44.74
CA GLY A 146 -12.94 2.35 -44.58
C GLY A 146 -14.09 2.35 -43.57
N GLY A 147 -14.37 3.46 -42.88
CA GLY A 147 -15.49 3.59 -41.93
C GLY A 147 -15.04 4.06 -40.55
N SER A 148 -15.98 4.29 -39.64
CA SER A 148 -15.77 4.78 -38.26
C SER A 148 -15.02 3.75 -37.37
N GLY A 149 -13.77 3.44 -37.72
CA GLY A 149 -12.94 2.48 -36.99
C GLY A 149 -12.30 3.07 -35.73
N PHE A 150 -11.85 2.18 -34.85
CA PHE A 150 -10.96 2.51 -33.73
C PHE A 150 -9.53 2.10 -34.07
N ALA A 151 -8.56 2.92 -33.67
CA ALA A 151 -7.18 2.51 -33.59
C ALA A 151 -6.87 2.11 -32.14
N VAL A 152 -6.04 1.09 -31.98
CA VAL A 152 -5.65 0.55 -30.68
C VAL A 152 -4.13 0.57 -30.58
N ARG A 153 -3.62 1.14 -29.48
CA ARG A 153 -2.19 1.13 -29.16
C ARG A 153 -1.99 0.80 -27.69
N GLN A 154 -0.84 0.22 -27.35
CA GLN A 154 -0.47 0.00 -25.95
C GLN A 154 0.12 1.26 -25.32
N VAL A 155 -0.11 1.42 -24.01
CA VAL A 155 0.66 2.36 -23.18
C VAL A 155 2.14 1.92 -23.24
N PRO A 156 3.08 2.83 -23.54
CA PRO A 156 4.51 2.53 -23.54
C PRO A 156 4.98 1.90 -22.22
N TRP A 157 5.96 1.01 -22.30
CA TRP A 157 6.45 0.23 -21.15
C TRP A 157 7.25 1.07 -20.14
N ASP A 158 7.72 2.25 -20.56
CA ASP A 158 8.51 3.21 -19.79
C ASP A 158 7.63 4.27 -19.09
N CYS A 159 6.30 4.17 -19.19
CA CYS A 159 5.39 5.05 -18.47
C CYS A 159 5.38 4.72 -16.96
N GLU A 160 6.11 5.50 -16.18
CA GLU A 160 6.13 5.42 -14.72
C GLU A 160 5.93 6.79 -14.08
N ALA A 161 5.41 6.81 -12.85
CA ALA A 161 5.39 7.99 -11.98
C ALA A 161 5.95 7.65 -10.61
N ARG A 162 6.56 8.64 -9.96
CA ARG A 162 7.04 8.55 -8.57
C ARG A 162 6.23 9.50 -7.71
N HIS A 163 5.91 9.07 -6.50
CA HIS A 163 5.20 9.89 -5.54
C HIS A 163 5.70 9.57 -4.13
N ASP A 164 5.72 10.56 -3.26
CA ASP A 164 6.10 10.42 -1.86
C ASP A 164 4.82 10.46 -1.02
N LEU A 165 4.24 9.29 -0.76
CA LEU A 165 2.99 9.14 0.00
C LEU A 165 3.21 9.57 1.46
N PRO A 166 2.54 10.60 1.98
CA PRO A 166 2.72 11.00 3.38
C PRO A 166 2.27 9.89 4.33
N VAL A 167 3.11 9.54 5.31
CA VAL A 167 2.78 8.55 6.35
C VAL A 167 1.52 8.98 7.11
N ALA A 168 1.30 10.29 7.27
CA ALA A 168 0.11 10.85 7.89
C ALA A 168 -1.20 10.43 7.19
N VAL A 169 -1.21 10.30 5.86
CA VAL A 169 -2.41 9.88 5.09
C VAL A 169 -2.76 8.43 5.42
N TRP A 170 -1.76 7.55 5.48
CA TRP A 170 -1.94 6.16 5.92
C TRP A 170 -2.46 6.08 7.36
N ARG A 171 -1.84 6.82 8.29
CA ARG A 171 -2.22 6.82 9.70
C ARG A 171 -3.64 7.35 9.91
N GLN A 172 -4.02 8.40 9.18
CA GLN A 172 -5.37 8.96 9.21
C GLN A 172 -6.39 7.92 8.73
N MET A 173 -6.14 7.27 7.59
CA MET A 173 -7.01 6.22 7.06
C MET A 173 -7.17 5.07 8.07
N MET A 174 -6.06 4.57 8.63
CA MET A 174 -6.12 3.47 9.59
C MET A 174 -6.78 3.87 10.90
N GLY A 175 -6.51 5.07 11.43
CA GLY A 175 -7.18 5.56 12.64
C GLY A 175 -8.68 5.80 12.47
N PHE A 176 -9.14 6.10 11.25
CA PHE A 176 -10.57 6.21 10.94
C PHE A 176 -11.27 4.85 10.92
N HIS A 177 -10.67 3.84 10.29
CA HIS A 177 -11.27 2.51 10.17
C HIS A 177 -11.08 1.62 11.41
N PHE A 178 -10.02 1.85 12.19
CA PHE A 178 -9.68 1.08 13.39
C PHE A 178 -9.38 2.06 14.55
N PRO A 179 -10.41 2.79 15.04
CA PRO A 179 -10.22 3.77 16.10
C PRO A 179 -9.87 3.06 17.41
N GLU A 180 -8.78 3.48 18.05
CA GLU A 180 -8.29 2.97 19.35
C GLU A 180 -8.13 1.44 19.43
N SER A 181 -8.10 0.77 18.28
CA SER A 181 -8.17 -0.67 18.18
C SER A 181 -7.23 -1.15 17.08
N GLY A 182 -6.84 -2.41 17.20
CA GLY A 182 -6.05 -3.09 16.19
C GLY A 182 -6.68 -4.43 15.84
N TRP A 183 -6.09 -5.06 14.83
CA TRP A 183 -6.47 -6.40 14.41
C TRP A 183 -5.26 -7.32 14.47
N ILE A 184 -5.48 -8.53 14.99
CA ILE A 184 -4.48 -9.60 15.04
C ILE A 184 -5.15 -10.84 14.45
N ARG A 185 -4.50 -11.44 13.44
CA ARG A 185 -4.92 -12.74 12.93
C ARG A 185 -4.48 -13.83 13.90
N LEU A 186 -5.39 -14.70 14.26
CA LEU A 186 -5.11 -15.88 15.07
C LEU A 186 -5.68 -17.12 14.37
N GLU A 187 -5.05 -18.27 14.60
CA GLU A 187 -5.59 -19.55 14.17
C GLU A 187 -6.86 -19.91 14.96
N HIS A 188 -7.73 -20.73 14.38
CA HIS A 188 -9.07 -21.00 14.94
C HIS A 188 -9.02 -21.74 16.28
N ASP A 189 -8.06 -22.64 16.44
CA ASP A 189 -7.79 -23.36 17.68
C ASP A 189 -7.24 -22.44 18.77
N VAL A 190 -6.36 -21.49 18.41
CA VAL A 190 -5.86 -20.44 19.30
C VAL A 190 -7.01 -19.53 19.74
N LEU A 191 -7.89 -19.13 18.83
CA LEU A 191 -9.10 -18.35 19.16
C LEU A 191 -10.03 -19.10 20.10
N SER A 192 -10.21 -20.40 19.89
CA SER A 192 -11.02 -21.25 20.77
C SER A 192 -10.41 -21.33 22.17
N SER A 193 -9.10 -21.51 22.25
CA SER A 193 -8.35 -21.52 23.52
C SER A 193 -8.42 -20.17 24.24
N PHE A 194 -8.39 -19.06 23.50
CA PHE A 194 -8.60 -17.70 24.02
C PHE A 194 -10.00 -17.53 24.62
N ALA A 195 -11.03 -18.04 23.93
CA ALA A 195 -12.41 -17.99 24.40
C ALA A 195 -12.57 -18.80 25.70
N GLU A 196 -12.05 -20.02 25.75
CA GLU A 196 -12.07 -20.86 26.96
C GLU A 196 -11.33 -20.20 28.13
N PHE A 197 -10.15 -19.63 27.89
CA PHE A 197 -9.40 -18.93 28.92
C PHE A 197 -10.21 -17.76 29.51
N ARG A 198 -10.83 -16.96 28.63
CA ARG A 198 -11.69 -15.82 29.01
C ARG A 198 -12.85 -16.27 29.89
N GLU A 199 -13.53 -17.37 29.51
CA GLU A 199 -14.64 -17.94 30.27
C GLU A 199 -14.20 -18.45 31.65
N ARG A 200 -13.09 -19.20 31.73
CA ARG A 200 -12.56 -19.73 33.00
C ARG A 200 -12.20 -18.63 34.00
N HIS A 201 -11.75 -17.47 33.53
CA HIS A 201 -11.36 -16.35 34.37
C HIS A 201 -12.48 -15.31 34.56
N GLY A 202 -13.67 -15.53 33.99
CA GLY A 202 -14.81 -14.63 34.12
C GLY A 202 -14.58 -13.23 33.54
N LEU A 203 -13.73 -13.12 32.50
CA LEU A 203 -13.32 -11.84 31.92
C LEU A 203 -14.37 -11.33 30.90
N ILE A 204 -14.62 -10.02 30.90
CA ILE A 204 -15.73 -9.40 30.15
C ILE A 204 -15.32 -8.78 28.81
N SER A 205 -14.02 -8.62 28.55
CA SER A 205 -13.51 -8.07 27.29
C SER A 205 -12.31 -8.88 26.78
N TRP A 206 -12.06 -8.82 25.48
CA TRP A 206 -10.87 -9.44 24.88
C TRP A 206 -9.58 -8.72 25.31
N ASP A 207 -9.64 -7.42 25.54
CA ASP A 207 -8.51 -6.64 26.05
C ASP A 207 -8.10 -7.13 27.45
N ASP A 208 -9.07 -7.38 28.33
CA ASP A 208 -8.80 -7.93 29.67
C ASP A 208 -8.21 -9.34 29.59
N THR A 209 -8.68 -10.17 28.66
CA THR A 209 -8.11 -11.49 28.36
C THR A 209 -6.63 -11.37 28.02
N VAL A 210 -6.29 -10.50 27.07
CA VAL A 210 -4.90 -10.29 26.63
C VAL A 210 -4.05 -9.71 27.76
N ARG A 211 -4.55 -8.71 28.50
CA ARG A 211 -3.84 -8.12 29.65
C ARG A 211 -3.56 -9.16 30.74
N THR A 212 -4.52 -10.02 31.03
CA THR A 212 -4.38 -11.10 32.03
C THR A 212 -3.35 -12.13 31.59
N LEU A 213 -3.38 -12.55 30.32
CA LEU A 213 -2.39 -13.47 29.74
C LEU A 213 -0.98 -12.89 29.81
N LEU A 214 -0.81 -11.62 29.40
CA LEU A 214 0.50 -10.94 29.42
C LEU A 214 1.03 -10.75 30.84
N ALA A 215 0.17 -10.40 31.80
CA ALA A 215 0.56 -10.28 33.20
C ALA A 215 1.01 -11.63 33.79
N GLY A 216 0.33 -12.72 33.45
CA GLY A 216 0.73 -14.07 33.86
C GLY A 216 2.07 -14.50 33.29
N ALA A 217 2.33 -14.21 32.01
CA ALA A 217 3.61 -14.50 31.37
C ALA A 217 4.77 -13.70 31.99
N ALA A 218 4.57 -12.40 32.24
CA ALA A 218 5.57 -11.56 32.89
C ALA A 218 5.89 -12.01 34.32
N GLY A 219 4.89 -12.53 35.05
CA GLY A 219 5.08 -13.09 36.39
C GLY A 219 5.90 -14.38 36.40
N ALA A 220 5.74 -15.24 35.39
CA ALA A 220 6.48 -16.49 35.26
C ALA A 220 7.98 -16.26 34.95
N ASP A 221 8.29 -15.28 34.09
CA ASP A 221 9.69 -14.91 33.78
C ASP A 221 10.44 -14.35 35.00
N THR A 222 9.75 -13.68 35.93
CA THR A 222 10.35 -13.21 37.19
C THR A 222 10.64 -14.34 38.19
N ASP A 223 9.79 -15.38 38.24
CA ASP A 223 9.99 -16.52 39.15
C ASP A 223 11.16 -17.41 38.69
N ASP A 224 11.33 -17.59 37.37
CA ASP A 224 12.47 -18.31 36.77
C ASP A 224 13.81 -17.59 37.00
N LEU A 225 13.83 -16.25 37.05
CA LEU A 225 15.03 -15.47 37.37
C LEU A 225 15.38 -15.53 38.86
N ASP A 226 14.40 -15.60 39.75
CA ASP A 226 14.62 -15.74 41.20
C ASP A 226 15.04 -17.16 41.60
N GLU A 227 14.67 -18.20 40.83
CA GLU A 227 15.10 -19.58 41.06
C GLU A 227 16.57 -19.83 40.63
N VAL A 228 17.11 -19.06 39.67
CA VAL A 228 18.52 -19.12 39.23
C VAL A 228 19.48 -18.37 40.18
N VAL A 229 18.96 -17.50 41.05
CA VAL A 229 19.75 -16.66 41.97
C VAL A 229 19.81 -17.23 43.41
N ARG A 230 19.18 -18.38 43.67
CA ARG A 230 19.28 -19.13 44.95
C ARG A 230 20.24 -20.31 44.87
#